data_AF-A0A8T4MLD9-F1
#
_entry.id   AF-A0A8T4MLD9-F1
#
_cell.length_a   1.000
_cell.length_b   1.000
_cell.length_c   1.000
_cell.angle_alpha   90.00
_cell.angle_beta   90.00
_cell.angle_gamma   90.00
#
_symmetry.space_group_name_H-M   'P 1'
#
loop_
_entity.id
_entity.type
_entity.pdbx_description
1 polymer ?
#
loop_
_entity_poly.entity_id
_entity_poly.type
_entity_poly.pdbx_seq_one_letter_code
_entity_poly.pdbx_strand_id
1 'polypeptide(L)'
;MGKVVKYALIDALATAVYVAVVASFMYLAGQGMIGTSKSVLIPIAMLMLFVFSAALTGTMMFGRPIMWYLDGKKKDALKLLVHTLGIFMLITFVVLILLIWIAAG
;
A
#
# COMPACT_ATOMS: atom_id res chain seq x y z
N MET A 1 -23.95 7.99 -3.51
CA MET A 1 -22.53 7.65 -3.76
C MET A 1 -22.46 6.39 -4.60
N GLY A 2 -22.02 6.47 -5.86
CA GLY A 2 -21.99 5.32 -6.77
C GLY A 2 -21.12 4.18 -6.22
N LYS A 3 -21.57 2.92 -6.37
CA LYS A 3 -20.93 1.70 -5.82
C LYS A 3 -19.41 1.63 -6.02
N VAL A 4 -18.92 2.21 -7.13
CA VAL A 4 -17.51 2.35 -7.50
C VAL A 4 -16.67 3.08 -6.44
N VAL A 5 -17.16 4.21 -5.94
CA VAL A 5 -16.43 5.07 -4.99
C VAL A 5 -16.33 4.42 -3.60
N LYS A 6 -17.38 3.68 -3.19
CA LYS A 6 -17.35 2.92 -1.93
C LYS A 6 -16.27 1.84 -1.93
N TYR A 7 -16.13 1.10 -3.03
CA TYR A 7 -15.09 0.08 -3.13
C TYR A 7 -13.69 0.67 -3.21
N ALA A 8 -13.50 1.75 -3.99
CA ALA A 8 -12.22 2.44 -4.04
C ALA A 8 -11.79 2.98 -2.67
N LEU A 9 -12.72 3.52 -1.87
CA LEU A 9 -12.44 3.98 -0.51
C LEU A 9 -12.05 2.82 0.42
N ILE A 10 -12.76 1.69 0.36
CA ILE A 10 -12.44 0.52 1.19
C ILE A 10 -11.08 -0.04 0.82
N ASP A 11 -10.79 -0.21 -0.47
CA ASP A 11 -9.52 -0.76 -0.93
C ASP A 11 -8.35 0.17 -0.58
N ALA A 12 -8.52 1.48 -0.74
CA ALA A 12 -7.49 2.46 -0.36
C ALA A 12 -7.25 2.50 1.15
N LEU A 13 -8.33 2.46 1.97
CA LEU A 13 -8.22 2.52 3.43
C LEU A 13 -7.67 1.20 4.00
N ALA A 14 -8.08 0.06 3.46
CA ALA A 14 -7.51 -1.24 3.79
C ALA A 14 -6.02 -1.30 3.45
N THR A 15 -5.63 -0.78 2.28
CA THR A 15 -4.22 -0.68 1.88
C THR A 15 -3.43 0.20 2.85
N ALA A 16 -3.98 1.37 3.23
CA ALA A 16 -3.32 2.27 4.18
C ALA A 16 -3.13 1.63 5.55
N VAL A 17 -4.15 0.93 6.07
CA VAL A 17 -4.06 0.19 7.34
C VAL A 17 -3.01 -0.92 7.24
N TYR A 18 -3.00 -1.69 6.15
CA TYR A 18 -2.00 -2.74 5.92
C TYR A 18 -0.58 -2.18 5.93
N VAL A 19 -0.34 -1.09 5.18
CA VAL A 19 0.98 -0.43 5.11
C VAL A 19 1.40 0.07 6.49
N ALA A 20 0.49 0.68 7.26
CA ALA A 20 0.79 1.14 8.61
C ALA A 20 1.20 0.00 9.56
N VAL A 21 0.52 -1.15 9.48
CA VAL A 21 0.86 -2.34 10.27
C VAL A 21 2.23 -2.89 9.89
N VAL A 22 2.50 -3.06 8.58
CA VAL A 22 3.79 -3.58 8.09
C VAL A 22 4.93 -2.61 8.45
N ALA A 23 4.75 -1.31 8.26
CA ALA A 23 5.74 -0.30 8.60
C ALA A 23 6.03 -0.28 10.11
N SER A 24 4.99 -0.37 10.94
CA SER A 24 5.14 -0.45 12.40
C SER A 24 5.91 -1.71 12.80
N PHE A 25 5.56 -2.87 12.22
CA PHE A 25 6.27 -4.12 12.45
C PHE A 25 7.75 -4.01 12.07
N MET A 26 8.08 -3.44 10.90
CA MET A 26 9.46 -3.24 10.46
C MET A 26 10.24 -2.29 11.40
N TYR A 27 9.61 -1.23 11.89
CA TYR A 27 10.20 -0.29 12.82
C TYR A 27 10.52 -0.94 14.17
N LEU A 28 9.56 -1.66 14.77
CA LEU A 28 9.73 -2.38 16.02
C LEU A 28 10.75 -3.52 15.90
N ALA A 29 10.68 -4.32 14.83
CA ALA A 29 11.64 -5.40 14.58
C ALA A 29 13.06 -4.88 14.37
N GLY A 30 13.20 -3.74 13.67
CA GLY A 30 14.48 -3.07 13.44
C GLY A 30 15.14 -2.56 14.73
N GLN A 31 14.37 -2.01 15.68
CA GLN A 31 14.92 -1.47 16.93
C GLN A 31 15.28 -2.54 17.97
N GLY A 32 14.50 -3.63 18.06
CA GLY A 32 14.62 -4.59 19.17
C GLY A 32 15.15 -5.98 18.81
N MET A 33 14.88 -6.48 17.61
CA MET A 33 15.10 -7.90 17.26
C MET A 33 16.24 -8.13 16.28
N ILE A 34 16.52 -7.16 15.42
CA ILE A 34 17.41 -7.31 14.25
C ILE A 34 18.78 -6.63 14.45
N GLY A 35 18.88 -5.64 15.36
CA GLY A 35 20.01 -4.69 15.44
C GLY A 35 21.40 -5.25 15.77
N THR A 36 21.54 -6.50 16.22
CA THR A 36 22.83 -7.09 16.63
C THR A 36 23.23 -8.35 15.85
N SER A 37 22.37 -8.88 14.99
CA SER A 37 22.66 -10.14 14.29
C SER A 37 23.30 -9.88 12.92
N LYS A 38 24.52 -10.39 12.71
CA LYS A 38 25.27 -10.26 11.44
C LYS A 38 24.90 -11.37 10.45
N SER A 39 23.62 -11.69 10.33
CA SER A 39 23.15 -12.78 9.46
C SER A 39 22.63 -12.25 8.13
N VAL A 40 23.02 -12.90 7.03
CA VAL A 40 22.49 -12.65 5.67
C VAL A 40 20.98 -12.93 5.60
N LEU A 41 20.43 -13.68 6.56
CA LEU A 41 18.99 -13.94 6.65
C LEU A 41 18.16 -12.67 6.89
N ILE A 42 18.73 -11.64 7.52
CA ILE A 42 18.02 -10.38 7.80
C ILE A 42 17.65 -9.66 6.50
N PRO A 43 18.60 -9.29 5.61
CA PRO A 43 18.24 -8.63 4.37
C PRO A 43 17.37 -9.51 3.46
N ILE A 44 17.54 -10.84 3.49
CA ILE A 44 16.66 -11.77 2.76
C ILE A 44 15.22 -11.67 3.26
N ALA A 45 14.99 -11.80 4.58
CA ALA A 45 13.66 -11.72 5.16
C ALA A 45 12.99 -10.36 4.91
N MET A 46 13.76 -9.27 5.00
CA MET A 46 13.27 -7.92 4.70
C MET A 46 12.86 -7.78 3.23
N LEU A 47 13.64 -8.31 2.29
CA LEU A 47 13.29 -8.32 0.87
C LEU A 47 12.08 -9.21 0.58
N MET A 48 11.97 -10.38 1.21
CA MET A 48 10.80 -11.25 1.06
C MET A 48 9.53 -10.58 1.57
N LEU A 49 9.58 -9.93 2.75
CA LEU A 49 8.45 -9.19 3.30
C LEU A 49 8.06 -8.01 2.40
N PHE A 50 9.05 -7.30 1.84
CA PHE A 50 8.82 -6.21 0.89
C PHE A 50 8.12 -6.71 -0.39
N VAL A 51 8.62 -7.78 -1.01
CA VAL A 51 8.01 -8.35 -2.22
C VAL A 51 6.60 -8.87 -1.94
N PHE A 52 6.40 -9.54 -0.79
CA PHE A 52 5.08 -10.00 -0.36
C PHE A 52 4.10 -8.83 -0.16
N SER A 53 4.56 -7.74 0.49
CA SER A 53 3.77 -6.53 0.67
C SER A 53 3.42 -5.84 -0.63
N ALA A 54 4.38 -5.76 -1.56
CA ALA A 54 4.15 -5.22 -2.90
C ALA A 54 3.14 -6.07 -3.68
N ALA A 55 3.22 -7.40 -3.58
CA ALA A 55 2.25 -8.30 -4.20
C ALA A 55 0.84 -8.12 -3.61
N LEU A 56 0.71 -8.05 -2.28
CA LEU A 56 -0.57 -7.84 -1.61
C LEU A 56 -1.20 -6.48 -1.94
N THR A 57 -0.39 -5.43 -1.94
CA THR A 57 -0.83 -4.09 -2.33
C THR A 57 -1.24 -4.06 -3.80
N GLY A 58 -0.46 -4.73 -4.66
CA GLY A 58 -0.76 -4.87 -6.08
C GLY A 58 -2.08 -5.61 -6.32
N THR A 59 -2.36 -6.70 -5.59
CA THR A 59 -3.63 -7.41 -5.74
C THR A 59 -4.82 -6.60 -5.24
N MET A 60 -4.68 -5.86 -4.13
CA MET A 60 -5.73 -4.93 -3.67
C MET A 60 -6.00 -3.80 -4.66
N MET A 61 -4.94 -3.22 -5.24
CA MET A 61 -5.07 -2.06 -6.13
C MET A 61 -5.48 -2.44 -7.56
N PHE A 62 -4.96 -3.55 -8.08
CA PHE A 62 -5.16 -3.98 -9.46
C PHE A 62 -6.15 -5.13 -9.62
N GLY A 63 -6.49 -5.88 -8.57
CA GLY A 63 -7.34 -7.08 -8.67
C GLY A 63 -8.73 -6.80 -9.25
N ARG A 64 -9.44 -5.78 -8.71
CA ARG A 64 -10.75 -5.35 -9.23
C ARG A 64 -10.69 -4.77 -10.65
N PRO A 65 -9.77 -3.85 -10.97
CA PRO A 65 -9.59 -3.37 -12.34
C PRO A 65 -9.35 -4.51 -13.34
N ILE A 66 -8.50 -5.48 -13.00
CA ILE A 66 -8.19 -6.63 -13.86
C ILE A 66 -9.45 -7.47 -14.09
N MET A 67 -10.22 -7.77 -13.05
CA MET A 67 -11.48 -8.52 -13.17
C MET A 67 -12.45 -7.82 -14.14
N TRP A 68 -12.65 -6.52 -13.99
CA TRP A 68 -13.52 -5.74 -14.88
C TRP A 68 -12.99 -5.59 -16.30
N TYR A 69 -11.66 -5.61 -16.47
CA TYR A 69 -11.03 -5.61 -17.78
C TYR A 69 -11.30 -6.94 -18.51
N LEU A 70 -11.22 -8.07 -17.79
CA LEU A 70 -11.56 -9.40 -18.30
C LEU A 70 -13.06 -9.55 -18.62
N ASP A 71 -13.94 -8.92 -17.82
CA ASP A 71 -15.39 -8.85 -18.08
C ASP A 71 -15.78 -7.93 -19.28
N GLY A 72 -14.80 -7.41 -20.02
CA GLY A 72 -15.01 -6.57 -21.20
C GLY A 72 -15.29 -5.08 -20.89
N LYS A 73 -15.36 -4.68 -19.62
CA LYS A 73 -15.62 -3.29 -19.19
C LYS A 73 -14.34 -2.45 -19.12
N LYS A 74 -13.58 -2.44 -20.21
CA LYS A 74 -12.23 -1.83 -20.28
C LYS A 74 -12.20 -0.35 -19.86
N LYS A 75 -13.19 0.44 -20.28
CA LYS A 75 -13.27 1.88 -19.94
C LYS A 75 -13.52 2.11 -18.45
N ASP A 76 -14.38 1.30 -17.83
CA ASP A 76 -14.70 1.43 -16.40
C ASP A 76 -13.58 0.87 -15.52
N ALA A 77 -12.90 -0.20 -15.96
CA ALA A 77 -11.70 -0.73 -15.32
C ALA A 77 -10.58 0.31 -15.25
N LEU A 78 -10.31 1.00 -16.37
CA LEU A 78 -9.29 2.06 -16.41
C LEU A 78 -9.68 3.23 -15.50
N LYS A 79 -10.96 3.64 -15.52
CA LYS A 79 -11.46 4.70 -14.63
C LYS A 79 -11.32 4.32 -13.16
N LEU A 80 -11.64 3.07 -12.79
CA LEU A 80 -11.48 2.56 -11.43
C LEU A 80 -10.01 2.64 -11.00
N LEU A 81 -9.08 2.13 -11.81
CA LEU A 81 -7.65 2.13 -11.54
C LEU A 81 -7.09 3.56 -11.36
N VAL A 82 -7.42 4.48 -12.26
CA VAL A 82 -6.97 5.87 -12.18
C VAL A 82 -7.52 6.57 -10.93
N HIS A 83 -8.77 6.31 -10.55
CA HIS A 83 -9.33 6.87 -9.32
C HIS A 83 -8.67 6.27 -8.07
N THR A 84 -8.43 4.96 -8.03
CA THR A 84 -7.74 4.31 -6.90
C THR A 84 -6.31 4.85 -6.74
N LEU A 85 -5.56 4.98 -7.84
CA LEU A 85 -4.22 5.60 -7.85
C LEU A 85 -4.26 7.08 -7.46
N GLY A 86 -5.22 7.85 -7.96
CA GLY A 86 -5.37 9.26 -7.61
C GLY A 86 -5.67 9.49 -6.13
N ILE A 87 -6.57 8.69 -5.54
CA ILE A 87 -6.88 8.74 -4.10
C ILE A 87 -5.66 8.33 -3.28
N PHE A 88 -4.97 7.25 -3.67
CA PHE A 88 -3.77 6.80 -2.97
C PHE A 88 -2.63 7.82 -3.05
N MET A 89 -2.47 8.49 -4.20
CA MET A 89 -1.52 9.60 -4.38
C MET A 89 -1.84 10.78 -3.46
N LEU A 90 -3.11 11.17 -3.32
CA LEU A 90 -3.52 12.20 -2.37
C LEU A 90 -3.20 11.81 -0.93
N ILE A 91 -3.50 10.57 -0.53
CA ILE A 91 -3.14 10.05 0.80
C ILE A 91 -1.62 10.12 1.00
N THR A 92 -0.84 9.75 -0.02
CA THR A 92 0.62 9.80 0.01
C THR A 92 1.11 11.23 0.22
N PHE A 93 0.57 12.21 -0.51
CA PHE A 93 0.91 13.62 -0.33
C PHE A 93 0.60 14.11 1.09
N VAL A 94 -0.56 13.75 1.65
CA VAL A 94 -0.94 14.13 3.02
C VAL A 94 0.08 13.57 4.03
N VAL A 95 0.46 12.29 3.89
CA VAL A 95 1.46 11.66 4.77
C VAL A 95 2.83 12.33 4.64
N LEU A 96 3.25 12.68 3.41
CA LEU A 96 4.52 13.39 3.19
C LEU A 96 4.52 14.80 3.81
N ILE A 97 3.44 15.55 3.67
CA ILE A 97 3.29 16.88 4.28
C ILE A 97 3.36 16.76 5.81
N LEU A 98 2.65 15.79 6.40
CA LEU A 98 2.70 15.52 7.83
C LEU A 98 4.12 15.16 8.30
N LEU A 99 4.83 14.34 7.53
CA LEU A 99 6.22 13.97 7.84
C LEU A 99 7.15 15.19 7.82
N ILE A 100 7.04 16.03 6.80
CA ILE A 100 7.85 17.27 6.70
C ILE A 100 7.52 18.20 7.87
N TRP A 101 6.24 18.34 8.23
CA TRP A 101 5.81 19.19 9.34
C TRP A 101 6.35 18.70 10.69
N ILE A 102 6.31 17.38 10.94
CA ILE A 102 6.90 16.77 12.14
C ILE A 102 8.42 16.89 12.16
N ALA A 103 9.08 16.79 11.00
CA ALA A 103 10.55 16.87 10.92
C ALA A 103 11.10 18.31 10.98
N ALA A 104 10.28 19.31 10.65
CA ALA A 104 10.66 20.72 10.65
C ALA A 104 10.31 21.47 11.96
N GLY A 105 9.53 20.86 12.85
CA GLY A 105 9.21 21.36 14.20
C GLY A 105 10.07 20.73 15.27
#